data_AF-A0A845R081-F1
#
_entry.id   AF-A0A845R081-F1
#
_cell.length_a   1.000
_cell.length_b   1.000
_cell.length_c   1.000
_cell.angle_alpha   90.00
_cell.angle_beta   90.00
_cell.angle_gamma   90.00
#
_symmetry.space_group_name_H-M   'P 1'
#
loop_
_entity.id
_entity.type
_entity.pdbx_description
1 polymer ?
#
loop_
_entity_poly.entity_id
_entity_poly.type
_entity_poly.pdbx_seq_one_letter_code
_entity_poly.pdbx_strand_id
1 'polypeptide(L)'
;MNIEYYSNKEYDIPKNVSEKTEHRYLEIINLGYAKFLDILGNCDGFAMYKQFEKLVYLFDGENRTKESNRKITLGIIKKLEILKFIGTQKVNQNKFLYLKRPAFALLSGDYNKFKRINLNKDLKNDKFRISILKLEYFLENNVLISNKTMFYHIRMIIKDILNKIDKSNNKYGYDIQLIKKLLSTKNYKDFFSLCEEYPEYSHRLGVIRSLYDISKIYRKMILQRETIAFNPKYYKSYVKEDGEVTIHYIPNIFIFDVGKDKRFFEDKSNKLFQSFYTIRNNVLRGIYKAYASSNNTSMGYIGENHIGYTVTLIGEDEGILTKKRDIFDKNRATSINTPIMSMTNIIYLNTGNYLYSASRKLNTFRKSHDERIDTIISKKINQIEKTSENKRKERIEKENSQFGKDLFNLVKDS
;
A
#
# COMPACT_ATOMS: atom_id res chain seq x y z
N MET A 1 0.34 -10.13 -12.84
CA MET A 1 -0.14 -9.59 -14.13
C MET A 1 0.82 -8.49 -14.56
N ASN A 2 1.37 -8.61 -15.75
CA ASN A 2 2.37 -7.72 -16.38
C ASN A 2 1.76 -7.06 -17.64
N ILE A 3 2.53 -6.23 -18.35
CA ILE A 3 2.12 -5.58 -19.62
C ILE A 3 1.59 -6.60 -20.64
N GLU A 4 2.31 -7.71 -20.86
CA GLU A 4 1.95 -8.71 -21.86
C GLU A 4 0.54 -9.28 -21.66
N TYR A 5 0.17 -9.56 -20.39
CA TYR A 5 -1.18 -9.96 -20.05
C TYR A 5 -2.23 -8.93 -20.51
N TYR A 6 -1.98 -7.63 -20.33
CA TYR A 6 -2.92 -6.57 -20.70
C TYR A 6 -2.92 -6.27 -22.20
N SER A 7 -1.79 -6.45 -22.88
CA SER A 7 -1.69 -6.29 -24.33
C SER A 7 -2.50 -7.36 -25.08
N ASN A 8 -2.50 -8.59 -24.56
CA ASN A 8 -3.14 -9.75 -25.21
C ASN A 8 -4.56 -10.03 -24.69
N LYS A 9 -5.04 -9.26 -23.71
CA LYS A 9 -6.36 -9.47 -23.12
C LYS A 9 -7.45 -9.02 -24.09
N GLU A 10 -8.39 -9.91 -24.33
CA GLU A 10 -9.64 -9.61 -25.04
C GLU A 10 -10.63 -8.89 -24.10
N TYR A 11 -11.36 -7.93 -24.68
CA TYR A 11 -12.32 -7.09 -23.97
C TYR A 11 -13.68 -7.17 -24.65
N ASP A 12 -14.71 -7.54 -23.88
CA ASP A 12 -16.08 -7.64 -24.36
C ASP A 12 -16.93 -6.42 -23.94
N ILE A 13 -18.05 -6.22 -24.65
CA ILE A 13 -19.07 -5.26 -24.22
C ILE A 13 -19.70 -5.77 -22.90
N PRO A 14 -19.80 -4.93 -21.86
CA PRO A 14 -20.43 -5.32 -20.61
C PRO A 14 -21.89 -5.73 -20.78
N LYS A 15 -22.33 -6.67 -19.95
CA LYS A 15 -23.75 -7.00 -19.83
C LYS A 15 -24.54 -5.79 -19.33
N ASN A 16 -25.83 -5.72 -19.67
CA ASN A 16 -26.77 -4.69 -19.22
C ASN A 16 -26.43 -3.27 -19.70
N VAL A 17 -25.66 -3.13 -20.78
CA VAL A 17 -25.46 -1.85 -21.47
C VAL A 17 -26.68 -1.57 -22.34
N SER A 18 -27.14 -0.33 -22.39
CA SER A 18 -28.19 0.05 -23.35
C SER A 18 -27.63 0.10 -24.77
N GLU A 19 -28.37 -0.39 -25.75
CA GLU A 19 -28.03 -0.37 -27.19
C GLU A 19 -27.52 1.02 -27.65
N LYS A 20 -28.18 2.09 -27.19
CA LYS A 20 -27.80 3.49 -27.49
C LYS A 20 -26.37 3.87 -27.06
N THR A 21 -25.71 3.09 -26.22
CA THR A 21 -24.36 3.35 -25.69
C THR A 21 -23.33 2.29 -26.03
N GLU A 22 -23.73 1.18 -26.65
CA GLU A 22 -22.83 0.08 -27.02
C GLU A 22 -21.73 0.53 -27.98
N HIS A 23 -22.06 1.41 -28.94
CA HIS A 23 -21.10 1.99 -29.88
C HIS A 23 -19.86 2.59 -29.19
N ARG A 24 -20.03 3.13 -27.97
CA ARG A 24 -18.91 3.71 -27.21
C ARG A 24 -17.93 2.64 -26.73
N TYR A 25 -18.42 1.46 -26.36
CA TYR A 25 -17.58 0.34 -25.93
C TYR A 25 -16.87 -0.27 -27.12
N LEU A 26 -17.60 -0.55 -28.22
CA LEU A 26 -17.02 -1.03 -29.47
C LEU A 26 -15.87 -0.12 -29.93
N GLU A 27 -16.09 1.19 -29.91
CA GLU A 27 -15.07 2.15 -30.33
C GLU A 27 -13.81 2.11 -29.44
N ILE A 28 -13.95 2.04 -28.12
CA ILE A 28 -12.80 1.94 -27.20
C ILE A 28 -12.04 0.61 -27.33
N ILE A 29 -12.77 -0.49 -27.57
CA ILE A 29 -12.18 -1.82 -27.77
C ILE A 29 -11.41 -1.85 -29.10
N ASN A 30 -12.04 -1.41 -30.20
CA ASN A 30 -11.43 -1.40 -31.53
C ASN A 30 -10.21 -0.48 -31.62
N LEU A 31 -10.20 0.64 -30.90
CA LEU A 31 -9.04 1.52 -30.80
C LEU A 31 -7.94 0.99 -29.86
N GLY A 32 -8.16 -0.13 -29.18
CA GLY A 32 -7.19 -0.73 -28.26
C GLY A 32 -6.99 0.05 -26.95
N TYR A 33 -7.90 0.97 -26.59
CA TYR A 33 -7.75 1.81 -25.40
C TYR A 33 -8.21 1.13 -24.10
N ALA A 34 -8.91 -0.01 -24.21
CA ALA A 34 -9.40 -0.79 -23.07
C ALA A 34 -8.27 -1.21 -22.10
N LYS A 35 -7.09 -1.57 -22.63
CA LYS A 35 -5.91 -1.95 -21.85
C LYS A 35 -5.47 -0.88 -20.85
N PHE A 36 -5.49 0.39 -21.26
CA PHE A 36 -5.16 1.50 -20.38
C PHE A 36 -6.17 1.66 -19.26
N LEU A 37 -7.47 1.57 -19.59
CA LEU A 37 -8.54 1.69 -18.60
C LEU A 37 -8.48 0.55 -17.57
N ASP A 38 -8.12 -0.66 -17.99
CA ASP A 38 -7.98 -1.82 -17.11
C ASP A 38 -6.87 -1.63 -16.08
N ILE A 39 -5.71 -1.16 -16.51
CA ILE A 39 -4.60 -0.85 -15.59
C ILE A 39 -5.02 0.21 -14.58
N LEU A 40 -5.64 1.30 -15.05
CA LEU A 40 -6.14 2.34 -14.16
C LEU A 40 -7.18 1.83 -13.17
N GLY A 41 -8.11 0.98 -13.62
CA GLY A 41 -9.16 0.45 -12.77
C GLY A 41 -8.63 -0.48 -11.69
N ASN A 42 -7.59 -1.26 -12.00
CA ASN A 42 -6.87 -2.04 -11.01
C ASN A 42 -6.05 -1.17 -10.04
N CYS A 43 -5.56 -0.01 -10.50
CA CYS A 43 -4.88 0.99 -9.68
C CYS A 43 -5.84 1.98 -9.00
N ASP A 44 -7.07 1.57 -8.66
CA ASP A 44 -8.08 2.40 -7.97
C ASP A 44 -8.71 3.58 -8.75
N GLY A 45 -8.37 3.73 -10.03
CA GLY A 45 -9.12 4.52 -11.00
C GLY A 45 -8.68 5.97 -11.19
N PHE A 46 -7.52 6.38 -10.68
CA PHE A 46 -6.93 7.70 -10.92
C PHE A 46 -5.58 7.61 -11.60
N ALA A 47 -5.24 8.63 -12.39
CA ALA A 47 -3.90 8.81 -12.93
C ALA A 47 -3.59 10.28 -13.14
N MET A 48 -2.35 10.67 -12.85
CA MET A 48 -1.85 11.96 -13.28
C MET A 48 -1.59 11.92 -14.80
N TYR A 49 -1.77 13.04 -15.50
CA TYR A 49 -1.57 13.06 -16.97
C TYR A 49 -0.22 12.52 -17.40
N LYS A 50 0.85 12.86 -16.65
CA LYS A 50 2.20 12.36 -16.91
C LYS A 50 2.33 10.85 -16.69
N GLN A 51 1.62 10.29 -15.72
CA GLN A 51 1.60 8.83 -15.51
C GLN A 51 0.83 8.14 -16.64
N PHE A 52 -0.25 8.74 -17.12
CA PHE A 52 -0.97 8.22 -18.28
C PHE A 52 -0.12 8.30 -19.56
N GLU A 53 0.65 9.36 -19.74
CA GLU A 53 1.62 9.49 -20.85
C GLU A 53 2.70 8.40 -20.80
N LYS A 54 3.26 8.14 -19.61
CA LYS A 54 4.19 7.02 -19.38
C LYS A 54 3.51 5.67 -19.68
N LEU A 55 2.25 5.51 -19.29
CA LEU A 55 1.49 4.29 -19.54
C LEU A 55 1.27 4.06 -21.04
N VAL A 56 0.89 5.08 -21.79
CA VAL A 56 0.74 4.99 -23.25
C VAL A 56 2.08 4.64 -23.90
N TYR A 57 3.17 5.27 -23.46
CA TYR A 57 4.51 4.98 -23.96
C TYR A 57 4.92 3.53 -23.71
N LEU A 58 4.59 3.00 -22.53
CA LEU A 58 4.92 1.63 -22.13
C LEU A 58 4.28 0.55 -23.01
N PHE A 59 3.11 0.83 -23.61
CA PHE A 59 2.42 -0.11 -24.50
C PHE A 59 2.73 0.10 -25.97
N ASP A 60 2.74 1.37 -26.42
CA ASP A 60 2.72 1.69 -27.85
C ASP A 60 3.85 2.66 -28.26
N GLY A 61 4.75 3.00 -27.33
CA GLY A 61 5.69 4.10 -27.47
C GLY A 61 7.03 3.77 -28.10
N GLU A 62 7.30 2.51 -28.41
CA GLU A 62 8.58 2.09 -28.99
C GLU A 62 8.82 2.89 -30.29
N ASN A 63 9.97 3.57 -30.38
CA ASN A 63 10.37 4.49 -31.46
C ASN A 63 9.65 5.85 -31.54
N ARG A 64 8.85 6.26 -30.53
CA ARG A 64 8.20 7.58 -30.51
C ARG A 64 9.06 8.62 -29.78
N THR A 65 9.11 9.84 -30.33
CA THR A 65 9.65 10.99 -29.59
C THR A 65 8.73 11.36 -28.42
N LYS A 66 9.27 12.02 -27.40
CA LYS A 66 8.50 12.50 -26.24
C LYS A 66 7.33 13.42 -26.64
N GLU A 67 7.54 14.29 -27.61
CA GLU A 67 6.51 15.21 -28.11
C GLU A 67 5.41 14.45 -28.86
N SER A 68 5.78 13.52 -29.74
CA SER A 68 4.84 12.67 -30.47
C SER A 68 3.99 11.85 -29.50
N ASN A 69 4.63 11.23 -28.50
CA ASN A 69 3.93 10.47 -27.46
C ASN A 69 2.93 11.34 -26.68
N ARG A 70 3.31 12.57 -26.32
CA ARG A 70 2.43 13.51 -25.63
C ARG A 70 1.22 13.90 -26.49
N LYS A 71 1.41 14.17 -27.78
CA LYS A 71 0.31 14.53 -28.70
C LYS A 71 -0.69 13.38 -28.83
N ILE A 72 -0.19 12.16 -29.02
CA ILE A 72 -1.01 10.94 -29.09
C ILE A 72 -1.78 10.74 -27.78
N THR A 73 -1.09 10.82 -26.64
CA THR A 73 -1.69 10.68 -25.31
C THR A 73 -2.84 11.67 -25.11
N LEU A 74 -2.67 12.93 -25.50
CA LEU A 74 -3.74 13.94 -25.42
C LEU A 74 -4.93 13.60 -26.33
N GLY A 75 -4.68 13.04 -27.52
CA GLY A 75 -5.71 12.51 -28.41
C GLY A 75 -6.51 11.38 -27.77
N ILE A 76 -5.83 10.42 -27.15
CA ILE A 76 -6.45 9.31 -26.41
C ILE A 76 -7.32 9.85 -25.26
N ILE A 77 -6.78 10.75 -24.43
CA ILE A 77 -7.52 11.38 -23.31
C ILE A 77 -8.78 12.08 -23.83
N LYS A 78 -8.66 12.91 -24.86
CA LYS A 78 -9.80 13.65 -25.44
C LYS A 78 -10.88 12.68 -25.92
N LYS A 79 -10.49 11.59 -26.60
CA LYS A 79 -11.43 10.58 -27.10
C LYS A 79 -12.14 9.85 -25.96
N LEU A 80 -11.39 9.41 -24.94
CA LEU A 80 -11.94 8.76 -23.74
C LEU A 80 -12.91 9.68 -22.96
N GLU A 81 -12.63 10.98 -22.92
CA GLU A 81 -13.48 11.98 -22.27
C GLU A 81 -14.78 12.23 -23.04
N ILE A 82 -14.71 12.36 -24.38
CA ILE A 82 -15.89 12.47 -25.27
C ILE A 82 -16.81 11.26 -25.10
N LEU A 83 -16.24 10.06 -25.05
CA LEU A 83 -16.98 8.81 -24.85
C LEU A 83 -17.40 8.57 -23.39
N LYS A 84 -17.08 9.50 -22.49
CA LYS A 84 -17.44 9.50 -21.06
C LYS A 84 -16.85 8.32 -20.26
N PHE A 85 -15.79 7.68 -20.74
CA PHE A 85 -15.06 6.65 -19.99
C PHE A 85 -14.21 7.26 -18.87
N ILE A 86 -13.71 8.47 -19.07
CA ILE A 86 -12.94 9.22 -18.06
C ILE A 86 -13.54 10.60 -17.81
N GLY A 87 -13.18 11.19 -16.68
CA GLY A 87 -13.25 12.63 -16.44
C GLY A 87 -11.88 13.19 -16.14
N THR A 88 -11.73 14.49 -16.32
CA THR A 88 -10.49 15.21 -16.05
C THR A 88 -10.74 16.30 -15.00
N GLN A 89 -9.77 16.51 -14.12
CA GLN A 89 -9.80 17.59 -13.13
C GLN A 89 -8.37 18.03 -12.81
N LYS A 90 -8.22 19.03 -11.95
CA LYS A 90 -6.93 19.52 -11.49
C LYS A 90 -6.79 19.26 -9.98
N VAL A 91 -5.59 18.91 -9.58
CA VAL A 91 -5.13 19.00 -8.19
C VAL A 91 -3.93 19.93 -8.19
N ASN A 92 -4.01 21.04 -7.46
CA ASN A 92 -3.08 22.16 -7.61
C ASN A 92 -3.01 22.63 -9.09
N GLN A 93 -1.80 22.69 -9.66
CA GLN A 93 -1.58 23.05 -11.07
C GLN A 93 -1.58 21.84 -12.01
N ASN A 94 -1.63 20.61 -11.49
CA ASN A 94 -1.48 19.39 -12.28
C ASN A 94 -2.83 18.79 -12.65
N LYS A 95 -2.96 18.36 -13.90
CA LYS A 95 -4.14 17.65 -14.38
C LYS A 95 -4.06 16.16 -14.03
N PHE A 96 -5.18 15.62 -13.58
CA PHE A 96 -5.37 14.19 -13.41
C PHE A 96 -6.65 13.76 -14.12
N LEU A 97 -6.72 12.47 -14.43
CA LEU A 97 -7.92 11.81 -14.94
C LEU A 97 -8.42 10.79 -13.94
N TYR A 98 -9.71 10.50 -14.00
CA TYR A 98 -10.37 9.51 -13.18
C TYR A 98 -11.38 8.71 -13.99
N LEU A 99 -11.52 7.42 -13.68
CA LEU A 99 -12.45 6.54 -14.36
C LEU A 99 -13.90 6.86 -14.02
N LYS A 100 -14.77 6.84 -15.04
CA LYS A 100 -16.22 6.95 -14.90
C LYS A 100 -16.89 5.58 -14.96
N ARG A 101 -18.20 5.56 -14.75
CA ARG A 101 -19.02 4.34 -14.78
C ARG A 101 -18.77 3.45 -16.02
N PRO A 102 -18.72 3.98 -17.26
CA PRO A 102 -18.49 3.13 -18.44
C PRO A 102 -17.15 2.39 -18.38
N ALA A 103 -16.09 3.04 -17.90
CA ALA A 103 -14.81 2.37 -17.71
C ALA A 103 -14.92 1.26 -16.66
N PHE A 104 -15.51 1.51 -15.49
CA PHE A 104 -15.66 0.44 -14.49
C PHE A 104 -16.54 -0.73 -14.96
N ALA A 105 -17.58 -0.45 -15.75
CA ALA A 105 -18.43 -1.47 -16.35
C ALA A 105 -17.65 -2.35 -17.34
N LEU A 106 -16.80 -1.75 -18.18
CA LEU A 106 -15.89 -2.48 -19.08
C LEU A 106 -15.04 -3.50 -18.31
N LEU A 107 -14.56 -3.13 -17.13
CA LEU A 107 -13.67 -3.99 -16.33
C LEU A 107 -14.40 -5.04 -15.51
N SER A 108 -15.64 -4.77 -15.09
CA SER A 108 -16.46 -5.72 -14.34
C SER A 108 -17.21 -6.70 -15.24
N GLY A 109 -17.36 -6.38 -16.53
CA GLY A 109 -18.19 -7.10 -17.48
C GLY A 109 -19.69 -6.89 -17.27
N ASP A 110 -20.09 -5.94 -16.42
CA ASP A 110 -21.50 -5.70 -16.07
C ASP A 110 -21.75 -4.22 -15.73
N TYR A 111 -22.63 -3.57 -16.50
CA TYR A 111 -22.98 -2.16 -16.36
C TYR A 111 -23.66 -1.81 -15.03
N ASN A 112 -24.25 -2.80 -14.37
CA ASN A 112 -24.85 -2.66 -13.05
C ASN A 112 -23.81 -2.79 -11.92
N LYS A 113 -22.65 -3.39 -12.20
CA LYS A 113 -21.56 -3.55 -11.23
C LYS A 113 -20.46 -2.54 -11.51
N PHE A 114 -20.52 -1.39 -10.86
CA PHE A 114 -19.49 -0.37 -10.99
C PHE A 114 -19.08 0.21 -9.64
N LYS A 115 -17.81 0.60 -9.56
CA LYS A 115 -17.29 1.38 -8.44
C LYS A 115 -17.53 2.86 -8.72
N ARG A 116 -18.30 3.54 -7.88
CA ARG A 116 -18.48 4.99 -8.00
C ARG A 116 -17.26 5.71 -7.42
N ILE A 117 -16.64 6.59 -8.21
CA ILE A 117 -15.68 7.57 -7.68
C ILE A 117 -16.47 8.75 -7.11
N ASN A 118 -16.17 9.10 -5.86
CA ASN A 118 -16.69 10.31 -5.23
C ASN A 118 -15.51 11.25 -5.04
N LEU A 119 -15.30 12.19 -5.98
CA LEU A 119 -14.13 13.06 -6.01
C LEU A 119 -13.93 13.81 -4.67
N ASN A 120 -14.99 14.35 -4.08
CA ASN A 120 -14.91 15.09 -2.82
C ASN A 120 -14.37 14.24 -1.67
N LYS A 121 -14.79 12.97 -1.60
CA LYS A 121 -14.33 12.03 -0.56
C LYS A 121 -12.97 11.42 -0.90
N ASP A 122 -12.77 11.05 -2.17
CA ASP A 122 -11.63 10.28 -2.65
C ASP A 122 -10.36 11.13 -2.79
N LEU A 123 -10.48 12.44 -3.02
CA LEU A 123 -9.35 13.38 -3.01
C LEU A 123 -8.92 13.75 -1.58
N LYS A 124 -9.85 13.78 -0.63
CA LYS A 124 -9.57 14.08 0.79
C LYS A 124 -9.01 12.88 1.56
N ASN A 125 -9.27 11.67 1.09
CA ASN A 125 -8.79 10.45 1.72
C ASN A 125 -7.52 9.93 1.04
N ASP A 126 -6.95 8.86 1.60
CA ASP A 126 -5.72 8.25 1.10
C ASP A 126 -5.88 7.56 -0.28
N LYS A 127 -7.10 7.39 -0.80
CA LYS A 127 -7.37 6.64 -2.04
C LYS A 127 -6.69 7.25 -3.24
N PHE A 128 -6.79 8.57 -3.41
CA PHE A 128 -6.20 9.25 -4.56
C PHE A 128 -4.68 9.06 -4.56
N ARG A 129 -4.01 9.32 -3.43
CA ARG A 129 -2.56 9.13 -3.28
C ARG A 129 -2.13 7.68 -3.49
N ILE A 130 -2.86 6.71 -2.91
CA ILE A 130 -2.57 5.28 -3.10
C ILE A 130 -2.75 4.87 -4.56
N SER A 131 -3.75 5.42 -5.26
CA SER A 131 -3.96 5.17 -6.68
C SER A 131 -2.75 5.65 -7.51
N ILE A 132 -2.23 6.84 -7.21
CA ILE A 132 -1.02 7.38 -7.86
C ILE A 132 0.20 6.50 -7.57
N LEU A 133 0.40 6.07 -6.32
CA LEU A 133 1.51 5.18 -5.93
C LEU A 133 1.42 3.81 -6.61
N LYS A 134 0.23 3.20 -6.67
CA LYS A 134 0.03 1.91 -7.36
C LYS A 134 0.35 2.00 -8.84
N LEU A 135 -0.06 3.08 -9.49
CA LEU A 135 0.23 3.28 -10.91
C LEU A 135 1.73 3.52 -11.13
N GLU A 136 2.39 4.33 -10.30
CA GLU A 136 3.85 4.53 -10.43
C GLU A 136 4.62 3.23 -10.20
N TYR A 137 4.20 2.44 -9.21
CA TYR A 137 4.77 1.11 -8.99
C TYR A 137 4.68 0.23 -10.24
N PHE A 138 3.50 0.19 -10.88
CA PHE A 138 3.30 -0.57 -12.11
C PHE A 138 4.21 -0.06 -13.25
N LEU A 139 4.33 1.26 -13.41
CA LEU A 139 5.17 1.88 -14.44
C LEU A 139 6.65 1.56 -14.25
N GLU A 140 7.14 1.47 -13.00
CA GLU A 140 8.54 1.19 -12.70
C GLU A 140 8.86 -0.31 -12.68
N ASN A 141 7.91 -1.16 -12.28
CA ASN A 141 8.17 -2.58 -12.01
C ASN A 141 7.49 -3.55 -12.98
N ASN A 142 6.63 -3.07 -13.89
CA ASN A 142 5.82 -3.90 -14.79
C ASN A 142 4.99 -4.98 -14.04
N VAL A 143 4.61 -4.71 -12.80
CA VAL A 143 3.83 -5.63 -11.96
C VAL A 143 2.71 -4.87 -11.28
N LEU A 144 1.49 -5.35 -11.49
CA LEU A 144 0.31 -4.73 -10.89
C LEU A 144 0.15 -5.15 -9.42
N ILE A 145 -0.05 -4.16 -8.55
CA ILE A 145 -0.50 -4.37 -7.17
C ILE A 145 -2.03 -4.39 -7.10
N SER A 146 -2.62 -5.58 -6.97
CA SER A 146 -4.08 -5.77 -6.94
C SER A 146 -4.59 -6.18 -5.57
N ASN A 147 -5.69 -5.56 -5.13
CA ASN A 147 -6.38 -5.99 -3.89
C ASN A 147 -7.01 -7.39 -4.02
N LYS A 148 -7.18 -7.91 -5.25
CA LYS A 148 -7.71 -9.27 -5.49
C LYS A 148 -6.73 -10.37 -5.07
N THR A 149 -5.43 -10.05 -4.96
CA THR A 149 -4.36 -11.00 -4.65
C THR A 149 -4.58 -11.75 -3.34
N MET A 150 -5.03 -11.06 -2.30
CA MET A 150 -5.25 -11.66 -0.98
C MET A 150 -6.24 -12.82 -1.03
N PHE A 151 -7.37 -12.66 -1.72
CA PHE A 151 -8.37 -13.73 -1.80
C PHE A 151 -7.91 -14.84 -2.76
N TYR A 152 -7.14 -14.48 -3.79
CA TYR A 152 -6.47 -15.44 -4.65
C TYR A 152 -5.54 -16.36 -3.86
N HIS A 153 -4.71 -15.85 -2.95
CA HIS A 153 -3.86 -16.69 -2.09
C HIS A 153 -4.67 -17.68 -1.26
N ILE A 154 -5.78 -17.24 -0.65
CA ILE A 154 -6.67 -18.14 0.11
C ILE A 154 -7.15 -19.29 -0.77
N ARG A 155 -7.67 -18.99 -1.97
CA ARG A 155 -8.18 -20.02 -2.90
C ARG A 155 -7.08 -20.93 -3.44
N MET A 156 -5.90 -20.38 -3.72
CA MET A 156 -4.73 -21.15 -4.14
C MET A 156 -4.35 -22.19 -3.08
N ILE A 157 -4.27 -21.77 -1.81
CA ILE A 157 -3.90 -22.66 -0.71
C ILE A 157 -5.00 -23.73 -0.48
N ILE A 158 -6.28 -23.35 -0.51
CA ILE A 158 -7.39 -24.32 -0.39
C ILE A 158 -7.35 -25.37 -1.50
N LYS A 159 -7.07 -24.95 -2.75
CA LYS A 159 -6.96 -25.86 -3.88
C LYS A 159 -5.81 -26.86 -3.68
N ASP A 160 -4.66 -26.38 -3.21
CA ASP A 160 -3.52 -27.26 -2.92
C ASP A 160 -3.82 -28.24 -1.77
N ILE A 161 -4.45 -27.77 -0.68
CA ILE A 161 -4.92 -28.62 0.42
C ILE A 161 -5.86 -29.72 -0.10
N LEU A 162 -6.85 -29.38 -0.93
CA LEU A 162 -7.77 -30.35 -1.51
C LEU A 162 -7.04 -31.42 -2.33
N ASN A 163 -6.07 -31.01 -3.16
CA ASN A 163 -5.24 -31.96 -3.92
C ASN A 163 -4.43 -32.89 -3.02
N LYS A 164 -3.94 -32.39 -1.87
CA LYS A 164 -3.19 -33.20 -0.90
C LYS A 164 -4.10 -34.20 -0.18
N ILE A 165 -5.30 -33.77 0.21
CA ILE A 165 -6.35 -34.62 0.80
C ILE A 165 -6.70 -35.77 -0.14
N ASP A 166 -6.93 -35.48 -1.41
CA ASP A 166 -7.26 -36.49 -2.42
C ASP A 166 -6.12 -37.51 -2.58
N LYS A 167 -4.86 -37.05 -2.63
CA LYS A 167 -3.68 -37.92 -2.73
C LYS A 167 -3.44 -38.78 -1.48
N SER A 168 -3.83 -38.30 -0.31
CA SER A 168 -3.72 -39.04 0.95
C SER A 168 -4.95 -39.90 1.24
N ASN A 169 -5.84 -40.11 0.26
CA ASN A 169 -7.12 -40.83 0.42
C ASN A 169 -7.95 -40.32 1.61
N ASN A 170 -7.89 -39.01 1.88
CA ASN A 170 -8.56 -38.35 2.98
C ASN A 170 -8.41 -39.04 4.36
N LYS A 171 -7.21 -39.55 4.67
CA LYS A 171 -6.94 -40.30 5.92
C LYS A 171 -7.35 -39.56 7.20
N TYR A 172 -7.21 -38.23 7.22
CA TYR A 172 -7.63 -37.38 8.35
C TYR A 172 -9.16 -37.24 8.49
N GLY A 173 -9.90 -37.48 7.41
CA GLY A 173 -11.37 -37.37 7.38
C GLY A 173 -11.87 -35.93 7.23
N TYR A 174 -11.25 -35.13 6.37
CA TYR A 174 -11.74 -33.81 6.00
C TYR A 174 -13.15 -33.86 5.38
N ASP A 175 -13.98 -32.84 5.65
CA ASP A 175 -15.23 -32.62 4.92
C ASP A 175 -14.93 -32.06 3.52
N ILE A 176 -14.70 -32.97 2.57
CA ILE A 176 -14.37 -32.66 1.17
C ILE A 176 -15.46 -31.80 0.51
N GLN A 177 -16.74 -32.07 0.82
CA GLN A 177 -17.84 -31.33 0.21
C GLN A 177 -17.83 -29.87 0.64
N LEU A 178 -17.61 -29.61 1.93
CA LEU A 178 -17.49 -28.26 2.45
C LEU A 178 -16.24 -27.55 1.90
N ILE A 179 -15.09 -28.22 1.80
CA ILE A 179 -13.88 -27.63 1.21
C ILE A 179 -14.11 -27.23 -0.26
N LYS A 180 -14.80 -28.07 -1.04
CA LYS A 180 -15.19 -27.75 -2.42
C LYS A 180 -16.13 -26.54 -2.49
N LYS A 181 -17.09 -26.43 -1.54
CA LYS A 181 -17.95 -25.23 -1.40
C LYS A 181 -17.13 -23.98 -1.05
N LEU A 182 -16.18 -24.07 -0.12
CA LEU A 182 -15.30 -22.96 0.24
C LEU A 182 -14.46 -22.48 -0.94
N LEU A 183 -13.90 -23.40 -1.74
CA LEU A 183 -13.11 -23.09 -2.93
C LEU A 183 -13.92 -22.36 -4.03
N SER A 184 -15.22 -22.63 -4.12
CA SER A 184 -16.13 -22.04 -5.12
C SER A 184 -16.68 -20.67 -4.72
N THR A 185 -16.45 -20.23 -3.47
CA THR A 185 -16.88 -18.90 -3.01
C THR A 185 -16.30 -17.77 -3.87
N LYS A 186 -17.12 -16.76 -4.14
CA LYS A 186 -16.75 -15.62 -4.99
C LYS A 186 -16.19 -14.43 -4.20
N ASN A 187 -16.45 -14.38 -2.89
CA ASN A 187 -16.08 -13.26 -2.04
C ASN A 187 -15.83 -13.70 -0.59
N TYR A 188 -15.21 -12.81 0.19
CA TYR A 188 -14.90 -13.04 1.60
C TYR A 188 -16.14 -13.23 2.49
N LYS A 189 -17.26 -12.59 2.19
CA LYS A 189 -18.47 -12.68 3.02
C LYS A 189 -18.98 -14.13 3.03
N ASP A 190 -19.15 -14.71 1.85
CA ASP A 190 -19.63 -16.08 1.70
C ASP A 190 -18.64 -17.08 2.33
N PHE A 191 -17.33 -16.84 2.15
CA PHE A 191 -16.28 -17.64 2.77
C PHE A 191 -16.35 -17.63 4.31
N PHE A 192 -16.55 -16.46 4.93
CA PHE A 192 -16.70 -16.36 6.37
C PHE A 192 -17.96 -17.04 6.87
N SER A 193 -19.09 -16.79 6.22
CA SER A 193 -20.37 -17.39 6.62
C SER A 193 -20.28 -18.91 6.65
N LEU A 194 -19.70 -19.53 5.61
CA LEU A 194 -19.48 -20.98 5.60
C LEU A 194 -18.53 -21.43 6.71
N CYS A 195 -17.41 -20.74 6.94
CA CYS A 195 -16.49 -21.14 8.02
C CYS A 195 -17.10 -20.98 9.42
N GLU A 196 -18.03 -20.04 9.62
CA GLU A 196 -18.72 -19.81 10.89
C GLU A 196 -19.84 -20.82 11.13
N GLU A 197 -20.60 -21.17 10.08
CA GLU A 197 -21.69 -22.15 10.12
C GLU A 197 -21.19 -23.57 10.45
N TYR A 198 -20.01 -23.94 9.95
CA TYR A 198 -19.53 -25.33 9.99
C TYR A 198 -18.27 -25.50 10.86
N PRO A 199 -18.35 -25.55 12.20
CA PRO A 199 -17.23 -25.56 13.15
C PRO A 199 -16.24 -26.72 12.96
N GLU A 200 -14.99 -26.54 13.41
CA GLU A 200 -13.91 -27.54 13.28
C GLU A 200 -14.29 -28.92 13.83
N TYR A 201 -14.87 -28.94 15.03
CA TYR A 201 -15.22 -30.17 15.74
C TYR A 201 -16.18 -31.07 14.93
N SER A 202 -17.08 -30.47 14.14
CA SER A 202 -18.12 -31.19 13.40
C SER A 202 -17.73 -31.52 11.96
N HIS A 203 -16.85 -30.72 11.35
CA HIS A 203 -16.55 -30.81 9.90
C HIS A 203 -15.07 -31.07 9.56
N ARG A 204 -14.20 -31.24 10.57
CA ARG A 204 -12.76 -31.53 10.40
C ARG A 204 -12.12 -30.70 9.29
N LEU A 205 -12.01 -29.39 9.51
CA LEU A 205 -11.48 -28.45 8.53
C LEU A 205 -9.95 -28.25 8.67
N GLY A 206 -9.33 -28.68 9.76
CA GLY A 206 -7.89 -28.65 9.99
C GLY A 206 -7.28 -27.27 9.68
N VAL A 207 -6.26 -27.24 8.82
CA VAL A 207 -5.56 -26.00 8.43
C VAL A 207 -6.45 -24.95 7.73
N ILE A 208 -7.62 -25.33 7.20
CA ILE A 208 -8.59 -24.36 6.64
C ILE A 208 -9.03 -23.35 7.72
N ARG A 209 -9.01 -23.73 9.01
CA ARG A 209 -9.29 -22.81 10.13
C ARG A 209 -8.26 -21.70 10.25
N SER A 210 -6.98 -22.00 10.02
CA SER A 210 -5.93 -20.99 9.99
C SER A 210 -6.12 -20.03 8.79
N LEU A 211 -6.63 -20.53 7.65
CA LEU A 211 -6.99 -19.69 6.49
C LEU A 211 -8.19 -18.77 6.77
N TYR A 212 -9.16 -19.22 7.58
CA TYR A 212 -10.24 -18.37 8.07
C TYR A 212 -9.71 -17.20 8.90
N ASP A 213 -8.70 -17.41 9.75
CA ASP A 213 -8.07 -16.30 10.49
C ASP A 213 -7.26 -15.38 9.56
N ILE A 214 -6.46 -15.93 8.64
CA ILE A 214 -5.73 -15.13 7.64
C ILE A 214 -6.70 -14.25 6.81
N SER A 215 -7.83 -14.80 6.37
CA SER A 215 -8.81 -14.04 5.59
C SER A 215 -9.45 -12.90 6.37
N LYS A 216 -9.62 -13.01 7.71
CA LYS A 216 -10.01 -11.87 8.56
C LYS A 216 -8.96 -10.77 8.56
N ILE A 217 -7.68 -11.13 8.65
CA ILE A 217 -6.56 -10.18 8.56
C ILE A 217 -6.62 -9.44 7.22
N TYR A 218 -6.72 -10.19 6.12
CA TYR A 218 -6.80 -9.62 4.77
C TYR A 218 -7.99 -8.69 4.57
N ARG A 219 -9.18 -9.03 5.10
CA ARG A 219 -10.34 -8.13 5.03
C ARG A 219 -10.06 -6.80 5.73
N LYS A 220 -9.44 -6.82 6.92
CA LYS A 220 -9.06 -5.58 7.64
C LYS A 220 -8.05 -4.76 6.84
N MET A 221 -7.07 -5.40 6.23
CA MET A 221 -6.06 -4.75 5.38
C MET A 221 -6.66 -4.11 4.12
N ILE A 222 -7.62 -4.78 3.47
CA ILE A 222 -8.32 -4.22 2.29
C ILE A 222 -9.06 -2.93 2.65
N LEU A 223 -9.67 -2.85 3.83
CA LEU A 223 -10.31 -1.61 4.32
C LEU A 223 -9.30 -0.47 4.49
N GLN A 224 -8.05 -0.81 4.79
CA GLN A 224 -6.91 0.11 4.90
C GLN A 224 -6.19 0.33 3.56
N ARG A 225 -6.71 -0.22 2.46
CA ARG A 225 -6.18 -0.12 1.09
C ARG A 225 -4.80 -0.75 0.90
N GLU A 226 -4.47 -1.71 1.74
CA GLU A 226 -3.26 -2.51 1.64
C GLU A 226 -3.52 -3.77 0.82
N THR A 227 -2.44 -4.44 0.43
CA THR A 227 -2.55 -5.75 -0.20
C THR A 227 -1.30 -6.60 0.04
N ILE A 228 -1.18 -7.72 -0.66
CA ILE A 228 0.01 -8.57 -0.66
C ILE A 228 0.56 -8.73 -2.08
N ALA A 229 1.84 -9.09 -2.19
CA ALA A 229 2.46 -9.47 -3.45
C ALA A 229 1.75 -10.67 -4.09
N PHE A 230 1.71 -10.73 -5.43
CA PHE A 230 1.00 -11.77 -6.19
C PHE A 230 1.48 -13.19 -5.88
N ASN A 231 2.79 -13.33 -5.65
CA ASN A 231 3.38 -14.58 -5.19
C ASN A 231 3.75 -14.40 -3.72
N PRO A 232 3.47 -15.39 -2.85
CA PRO A 232 3.98 -15.36 -1.48
C PRO A 232 5.50 -15.43 -1.49
N LYS A 233 6.13 -14.89 -0.44
CA LYS A 233 7.58 -15.01 -0.26
C LYS A 233 8.00 -16.43 0.03
N TYR A 234 7.14 -17.19 0.67
CA TYR A 234 7.33 -18.60 0.91
C TYR A 234 5.97 -19.30 1.03
N TYR A 235 5.86 -20.47 0.41
CA TYR A 235 4.72 -21.35 0.59
C TYR A 235 5.12 -22.81 0.36
N LYS A 236 4.81 -23.66 1.33
CA LYS A 236 4.84 -25.12 1.20
C LYS A 236 3.71 -25.74 2.01
N SER A 237 3.23 -26.89 1.57
CA SER A 237 2.26 -27.72 2.29
C SER A 237 2.80 -29.12 2.48
N TYR A 238 2.43 -29.74 3.60
CA TYR A 238 2.86 -31.09 3.97
C TYR A 238 1.66 -31.90 4.41
N VAL A 239 1.79 -33.23 4.35
CA VAL A 239 0.79 -34.18 4.85
C VAL A 239 1.43 -34.93 6.00
N LYS A 240 0.81 -34.88 7.18
CA LYS A 240 1.22 -35.64 8.35
C LYS A 240 0.91 -37.12 8.17
N GLU A 241 1.43 -37.95 9.07
CA GLU A 241 1.18 -39.40 9.07
C GLU A 241 -0.31 -39.75 9.23
N ASP A 242 -1.06 -38.96 9.99
CA ASP A 242 -2.52 -39.10 10.16
C ASP A 242 -3.32 -38.57 8.96
N GLY A 243 -2.66 -37.97 7.98
CA GLY A 243 -3.26 -37.37 6.79
C GLY A 243 -3.64 -35.90 6.96
N GLU A 244 -3.40 -35.26 8.10
CA GLU A 244 -3.67 -33.83 8.25
C GLU A 244 -2.72 -33.02 7.36
N VAL A 245 -3.24 -32.02 6.64
CA VAL A 245 -2.42 -31.09 5.87
C VAL A 245 -1.96 -29.95 6.78
N THR A 246 -0.66 -29.64 6.76
CA THR A 246 -0.10 -28.44 7.37
C THR A 246 0.44 -27.48 6.32
N ILE A 247 0.52 -26.19 6.67
CA ILE A 247 1.09 -25.18 5.78
C ILE A 247 2.20 -24.38 6.45
N HIS A 248 3.22 -24.08 5.66
CA HIS A 248 4.19 -23.03 5.95
C HIS A 248 3.97 -21.90 4.95
N TYR A 249 3.68 -20.69 5.42
CA TYR A 249 3.19 -19.61 4.57
C TYR A 249 3.69 -18.23 5.01
N ILE A 250 4.24 -17.47 4.07
CA ILE A 250 4.73 -16.10 4.26
C ILE A 250 4.22 -15.22 3.10
N PRO A 251 3.16 -14.40 3.28
CA PRO A 251 2.86 -13.31 2.37
C PRO A 251 3.89 -12.18 2.49
N ASN A 252 4.05 -11.41 1.42
CA ASN A 252 4.66 -10.08 1.49
C ASN A 252 3.58 -9.02 1.46
N ILE A 253 3.45 -8.28 2.54
CA ILE A 253 2.42 -7.27 2.76
C ILE A 253 2.91 -5.92 2.23
N PHE A 254 2.09 -5.29 1.38
CA PHE A 254 2.33 -3.97 0.82
C PHE A 254 1.53 -2.91 1.59
N ILE A 255 2.26 -2.00 2.23
CA ILE A 255 1.69 -0.87 2.98
C ILE A 255 2.09 0.41 2.28
N PHE A 256 1.09 1.20 1.88
CA PHE A 256 1.31 2.49 1.23
C PHE A 256 1.44 3.60 2.27
N ASP A 257 2.56 4.31 2.24
CA ASP A 257 2.77 5.51 3.03
C ASP A 257 2.28 6.75 2.28
N VAL A 258 1.17 7.31 2.78
CA VAL A 258 0.55 8.54 2.29
C VAL A 258 0.76 9.73 3.22
N GLY A 259 1.80 9.67 4.07
CA GLY A 259 2.17 10.74 5.00
C GLY A 259 1.47 10.65 6.35
N LYS A 260 1.21 9.43 6.84
CA LYS A 260 0.73 9.24 8.23
C LYS A 260 1.88 9.39 9.22
N ASP A 261 1.53 9.75 10.45
CA ASP A 261 2.48 9.99 11.53
C ASP A 261 3.11 8.70 12.08
N LYS A 262 4.08 8.86 12.98
CA LYS A 262 4.78 7.75 13.63
C LYS A 262 3.81 6.85 14.41
N ARG A 263 2.87 7.45 15.16
CA ARG A 263 1.94 6.73 16.04
C ARG A 263 1.02 5.80 15.25
N PHE A 264 0.54 6.24 14.09
CA PHE A 264 -0.22 5.40 13.17
C PHE A 264 0.56 4.14 12.76
N PHE A 265 1.85 4.27 12.47
CA PHE A 265 2.69 3.14 12.06
C PHE A 265 3.06 2.22 13.22
N GLU A 266 3.25 2.75 14.43
CA GLU A 266 3.40 1.94 15.65
C GLU A 266 2.15 1.09 15.92
N ASP A 267 0.97 1.72 15.89
CA ASP A 267 -0.31 1.02 16.06
C ASP A 267 -0.53 -0.03 14.98
N LYS A 268 -0.17 0.28 13.74
CA LYS A 268 -0.29 -0.63 12.60
C LYS A 268 0.63 -1.84 12.75
N SER A 269 1.90 -1.61 13.08
CA SER A 269 2.90 -2.66 13.35
C SER A 269 2.40 -3.59 14.46
N ASN A 270 1.93 -3.03 15.57
CA ASN A 270 1.43 -3.81 16.70
C ASN A 270 0.17 -4.60 16.36
N LYS A 271 -0.81 -3.99 15.68
CA LYS A 271 -2.04 -4.69 15.25
C LYS A 271 -1.74 -5.84 14.30
N LEU A 272 -0.80 -5.66 13.38
CA LEU A 272 -0.42 -6.70 12.42
C LEU A 272 0.32 -7.85 13.11
N PHE A 273 1.27 -7.54 13.99
CA PHE A 273 1.95 -8.51 14.84
C PHE A 273 0.93 -9.37 15.61
N GLN A 274 0.03 -8.72 16.36
CA GLN A 274 -0.96 -9.43 17.16
C GLN A 274 -1.90 -10.28 16.30
N SER A 275 -2.33 -9.76 15.15
CA SER A 275 -3.24 -10.49 14.25
C SER A 275 -2.63 -11.81 13.77
N PHE A 276 -1.36 -11.81 13.37
CA PHE A 276 -0.66 -13.03 12.95
C PHE A 276 -0.29 -13.96 14.13
N TYR A 277 0.06 -13.36 15.28
CA TYR A 277 0.35 -14.10 16.50
C TYR A 277 -0.85 -14.94 16.98
N THR A 278 -2.07 -14.40 16.80
CA THR A 278 -3.31 -15.05 17.25
C THR A 278 -3.95 -16.01 16.24
N ILE A 279 -3.29 -16.31 15.12
CA ILE A 279 -3.83 -17.29 14.15
C ILE A 279 -3.91 -18.66 14.83
N ARG A 280 -5.07 -19.33 14.72
CA ARG A 280 -5.25 -20.65 15.32
C ARG A 280 -4.29 -21.68 14.73
N ASN A 281 -3.80 -22.57 15.59
CA ASN A 281 -2.89 -23.66 15.25
C ASN A 281 -1.58 -23.20 14.58
N ASN A 282 -1.20 -21.92 14.75
CA ASN A 282 0.04 -21.36 14.22
C ASN A 282 1.16 -21.47 15.25
N VAL A 283 2.24 -22.17 14.91
CA VAL A 283 3.43 -22.26 15.76
C VAL A 283 4.47 -21.28 15.24
N LEU A 284 4.83 -20.31 16.08
CA LEU A 284 5.76 -19.22 15.74
C LEU A 284 7.14 -19.36 16.40
N ARG A 285 7.31 -20.30 17.35
CA ARG A 285 8.53 -20.40 18.15
C ARG A 285 9.72 -20.75 17.27
N GLY A 286 10.65 -19.80 17.12
CA GLY A 286 11.91 -20.00 16.40
C GLY A 286 11.79 -20.05 14.88
N ILE A 287 10.59 -19.90 14.29
CA ILE A 287 10.39 -20.06 12.84
C ILE A 287 11.19 -19.03 12.03
N TYR A 288 11.33 -17.80 12.53
CA TYR A 288 12.14 -16.76 11.90
C TYR A 288 13.62 -17.17 11.83
N LYS A 289 14.15 -17.73 12.92
CA LYS A 289 15.55 -18.20 12.96
C LYS A 289 15.77 -19.35 11.99
N ALA A 290 14.85 -20.32 11.97
CA ALA A 290 14.89 -21.45 11.03
C ALA A 290 14.80 -20.98 9.56
N TYR A 291 13.94 -19.99 9.29
CA TYR A 291 13.80 -19.39 7.97
C TYR A 291 15.08 -18.67 7.53
N ALA A 292 15.66 -17.84 8.41
CA ALA A 292 16.90 -17.14 8.11
C ALA A 292 18.09 -18.10 7.95
N SER A 293 18.24 -19.11 8.82
CA SER A 293 19.39 -20.03 8.79
C SER A 293 19.34 -21.03 7.62
N SER A 294 18.14 -21.36 7.14
CA SER A 294 17.95 -22.25 5.99
C SER A 294 18.05 -21.55 4.64
N ASN A 295 18.56 -20.31 4.59
CA ASN A 295 18.56 -19.47 3.39
C ASN A 295 17.15 -19.37 2.77
N ASN A 296 16.13 -19.19 3.62
CA ASN A 296 14.73 -19.02 3.25
C ASN A 296 14.05 -20.27 2.64
N THR A 297 14.56 -21.49 2.90
CA THR A 297 14.05 -22.73 2.29
C THR A 297 13.17 -23.58 3.20
N SER A 298 13.18 -23.32 4.51
CA SER A 298 12.37 -24.02 5.53
C SER A 298 11.92 -23.06 6.62
N MET A 299 10.76 -23.29 7.25
CA MET A 299 10.26 -22.47 8.37
C MET A 299 10.27 -23.19 9.72
N GLY A 300 10.74 -24.43 9.79
CA GLY A 300 10.70 -25.24 11.01
C GLY A 300 10.14 -26.63 10.75
N TYR A 301 9.50 -27.20 11.77
CA TYR A 301 8.97 -28.56 11.72
C TYR A 301 7.80 -28.67 10.75
N ILE A 302 7.86 -29.66 9.85
CA ILE A 302 6.84 -29.83 8.80
C ILE A 302 5.47 -30.26 9.35
N GLY A 303 5.44 -30.87 10.53
CA GLY A 303 4.20 -31.34 11.18
C GLY A 303 3.40 -30.24 11.90
N GLU A 304 3.79 -28.98 11.76
CA GLU A 304 3.08 -27.83 12.34
C GLU A 304 2.77 -26.78 11.28
N ASN A 305 1.76 -25.95 11.55
CA ASN A 305 1.55 -24.77 10.72
C ASN A 305 2.50 -23.65 11.15
N HIS A 306 3.17 -23.05 10.18
CA HIS A 306 4.04 -21.89 10.39
C HIS A 306 3.60 -20.76 9.47
N ILE A 307 2.92 -19.78 10.01
CA ILE A 307 2.35 -18.65 9.28
C ILE A 307 2.98 -17.36 9.80
N GLY A 308 3.91 -16.82 9.01
CA GLY A 308 4.55 -15.53 9.25
C GLY A 308 4.17 -14.52 8.18
N TYR A 309 4.86 -13.38 8.16
CA TYR A 309 4.74 -12.36 7.10
C TYR A 309 6.03 -11.56 6.92
N THR A 310 6.13 -10.90 5.77
CA THR A 310 7.11 -9.85 5.48
C THR A 310 6.37 -8.57 5.11
N VAL A 311 7.03 -7.41 5.25
CA VAL A 311 6.43 -6.10 4.95
C VAL A 311 7.29 -5.38 3.93
N THR A 312 6.64 -4.74 2.97
CA THR A 312 7.22 -3.73 2.08
C THR A 312 6.46 -2.41 2.24
N LEU A 313 7.16 -1.36 2.64
CA LEU A 313 6.64 -0.01 2.70
C LEU A 313 6.84 0.69 1.35
N ILE A 314 5.78 1.25 0.79
CA ILE A 314 5.81 1.94 -0.52
C ILE A 314 5.42 3.40 -0.31
N GLY A 315 6.24 4.35 -0.73
CA GLY A 315 5.93 5.77 -0.52
C GLY A 315 6.84 6.74 -1.27
N GLU A 316 6.64 8.03 -0.99
CA GLU A 316 7.23 9.15 -1.78
C GLU A 316 8.46 9.81 -1.13
N ASP A 317 8.85 9.38 0.07
CA ASP A 317 9.93 9.98 0.86
C ASP A 317 10.76 8.87 1.50
N GLU A 318 11.95 8.63 0.94
CA GLU A 318 12.85 7.55 1.36
C GLU A 318 13.32 7.71 2.81
N GLY A 319 13.57 8.94 3.26
CA GLY A 319 13.99 9.22 4.63
C GLY A 319 12.88 8.90 5.64
N ILE A 320 11.63 9.24 5.31
CA ILE A 320 10.46 8.89 6.13
C ILE A 320 10.21 7.38 6.10
N LEU A 321 10.31 6.74 4.94
CA LEU A 321 10.14 5.28 4.82
C LEU A 321 11.18 4.54 5.66
N THR A 322 12.43 4.98 5.66
CA THR A 322 13.52 4.41 6.46
C THR A 322 13.20 4.48 7.96
N LYS A 323 12.74 5.64 8.46
CA LYS A 323 12.32 5.78 9.87
C LYS A 323 11.14 4.87 10.23
N LYS A 324 10.21 4.65 9.29
CA LYS A 324 9.04 3.78 9.49
C LYS A 324 9.39 2.30 9.41
N ARG A 325 10.38 1.93 8.59
CA ARG A 325 10.96 0.58 8.55
C ARG A 325 11.44 0.15 9.93
N ASP A 326 12.18 1.01 10.61
CA ASP A 326 12.74 0.72 11.94
C ASP A 326 11.64 0.44 12.99
N ILE A 327 10.44 1.01 12.83
CA ILE A 327 9.27 0.73 13.69
C ILE A 327 8.79 -0.71 13.54
N PHE A 328 8.70 -1.22 12.30
CA PHE A 328 8.31 -2.61 12.06
C PHE A 328 9.40 -3.58 12.52
N ASP A 329 10.66 -3.25 12.21
CA ASP A 329 11.79 -4.13 12.49
C ASP A 329 12.08 -4.28 14.00
N LYS A 330 11.69 -3.29 14.81
CA LYS A 330 11.77 -3.37 16.28
C LYS A 330 11.02 -4.59 16.84
N ASN A 331 9.83 -4.89 16.33
CA ASN A 331 9.02 -6.03 16.79
C ASN A 331 9.59 -7.39 16.37
N ARG A 332 10.48 -7.42 15.37
CA ARG A 332 11.18 -8.64 14.96
C ARG A 332 12.28 -9.01 15.96
N ALA A 333 13.03 -8.02 16.44
CA ALA A 333 14.22 -8.23 17.27
C ALA A 333 13.91 -8.74 18.69
N THR A 334 12.69 -8.54 19.18
CA THR A 334 12.36 -8.71 20.61
C THR A 334 11.76 -10.06 20.99
N SER A 335 11.24 -10.86 20.04
CA SER A 335 10.45 -12.06 20.36
C SER A 335 10.91 -13.30 19.60
N ILE A 336 11.10 -14.41 20.33
CA ILE A 336 11.33 -15.74 19.74
C ILE A 336 10.11 -16.26 18.96
N ASN A 337 8.93 -15.72 19.26
CA ASN A 337 7.67 -16.05 18.60
C ASN A 337 7.27 -14.97 17.59
N THR A 338 8.23 -14.24 17.01
CA THR A 338 7.90 -13.18 16.05
C THR A 338 7.31 -13.78 14.77
N PRO A 339 6.14 -13.30 14.30
CA PRO A 339 5.61 -13.66 12.99
C PRO A 339 6.31 -12.90 11.85
N ILE A 340 7.26 -12.01 12.12
CA ILE A 340 7.96 -11.19 11.11
C ILE A 340 9.20 -11.93 10.59
N MET A 341 9.22 -12.29 9.31
CA MET A 341 10.17 -13.25 8.74
C MET A 341 11.43 -12.62 8.14
N SER A 342 11.42 -11.33 7.85
CA SER A 342 12.56 -10.60 7.29
C SER A 342 12.57 -9.16 7.79
N MET A 343 13.68 -8.45 7.55
CA MET A 343 13.64 -6.99 7.66
C MET A 343 12.59 -6.43 6.69
N THR A 344 12.01 -5.31 7.08
CA THR A 344 11.03 -4.59 6.28
C THR A 344 11.71 -3.97 5.06
N ASN A 345 11.17 -4.24 3.87
CA ASN A 345 11.66 -3.64 2.64
C ASN A 345 11.04 -2.25 2.43
N ILE A 346 11.75 -1.37 1.71
CA ILE A 346 11.23 -0.06 1.30
C ILE A 346 11.27 0.06 -0.22
N ILE A 347 10.24 0.69 -0.79
CA ILE A 347 10.17 1.04 -2.20
C ILE A 347 9.82 2.53 -2.27
N TYR A 348 10.80 3.31 -2.67
CA TYR A 348 10.64 4.73 -2.93
C TYR A 348 10.12 4.93 -4.35
N LEU A 349 9.02 5.67 -4.50
CA LEU A 349 8.43 6.03 -5.78
C LEU A 349 8.40 7.56 -5.91
N ASN A 350 9.06 8.10 -6.93
CA ASN A 350 9.12 9.55 -7.12
C ASN A 350 7.86 10.12 -7.79
N THR A 351 6.74 10.08 -7.06
CA THR A 351 5.46 10.69 -7.46
C THR A 351 5.36 12.17 -7.09
N GLY A 352 6.36 12.70 -6.37
CA GLY A 352 6.41 14.10 -5.96
C GLY A 352 6.37 15.06 -7.17
N ASN A 353 6.80 14.56 -8.32
CA ASN A 353 6.71 15.25 -9.61
C ASN A 353 5.29 15.56 -10.09
N TYR A 354 4.28 14.88 -9.56
CA TYR A 354 2.89 15.00 -9.99
C TYR A 354 1.99 15.68 -8.96
N LEU A 355 2.21 15.43 -7.67
CA LEU A 355 1.28 15.86 -6.61
C LEU A 355 1.67 17.19 -5.93
N TYR A 356 2.96 17.52 -5.89
CA TYR A 356 3.39 18.78 -5.31
C TYR A 356 3.19 19.94 -6.28
N SER A 357 2.57 21.01 -5.75
CA SER A 357 2.75 22.37 -6.25
C SER A 357 4.24 22.74 -6.22
N ALA A 358 4.58 23.82 -6.91
CA ALA A 358 5.86 24.51 -6.95
C ALA A 358 6.39 25.01 -5.57
N SER A 359 6.11 24.33 -4.46
CA SER A 359 6.64 24.64 -3.12
C SER A 359 7.80 23.75 -2.66
N ARG A 360 8.00 22.56 -3.25
CA ARG A 360 9.11 21.65 -2.90
C ARG A 360 10.00 21.21 -4.06
N LYS A 361 9.62 21.50 -5.30
CA LYS A 361 10.58 21.42 -6.41
C LYS A 361 11.48 22.65 -6.38
N LEU A 362 12.72 22.47 -5.93
CA LEU A 362 13.91 23.15 -6.48
C LEU A 362 13.69 24.63 -6.86
N ASN A 363 13.16 25.45 -5.94
CA ASN A 363 13.19 26.89 -6.11
C ASN A 363 14.41 27.38 -5.33
N THR A 364 15.53 27.58 -6.03
CA THR A 364 16.64 28.42 -5.55
C THR A 364 16.11 29.72 -4.93
N PHE A 365 15.00 30.24 -5.47
CA PHE A 365 14.27 31.40 -4.97
C PHE A 365 13.62 31.23 -3.59
N ARG A 366 13.14 30.03 -3.22
CA ARG A 366 12.59 29.76 -1.88
C ARG A 366 13.67 29.36 -0.90
N LYS A 367 14.71 28.63 -1.32
CA LYS A 367 15.89 28.40 -0.48
C LYS A 367 16.54 29.73 -0.09
N SER A 368 16.71 30.66 -1.04
CA SER A 368 17.20 32.01 -0.75
C SER A 368 16.23 32.82 0.11
N HIS A 369 14.92 32.57 0.02
CA HIS A 369 13.93 33.29 0.82
C HIS A 369 13.84 32.74 2.25
N ASP A 370 13.92 31.43 2.42
CA ASP A 370 13.98 30.72 3.70
C ASP A 370 15.33 31.02 4.37
N GLU A 371 16.46 30.93 3.66
CA GLU A 371 17.77 31.37 4.16
C GLU A 371 17.77 32.85 4.55
N ARG A 372 17.07 33.71 3.80
CA ARG A 372 16.92 35.14 4.13
C ARG A 372 16.02 35.36 5.33
N ILE A 373 14.94 34.58 5.49
CA ILE A 373 14.08 34.59 6.67
C ILE A 373 14.86 34.09 7.89
N ASP A 374 15.58 32.97 7.78
CA ASP A 374 16.43 32.42 8.84
C ASP A 374 17.55 33.39 9.22
N THR A 375 18.13 34.10 8.25
CA THR A 375 19.10 35.17 8.49
C THR A 375 18.47 36.36 9.21
N ILE A 376 17.24 36.76 8.85
CA ILE A 376 16.51 37.84 9.52
C ILE A 376 16.14 37.44 10.95
N ILE A 377 15.68 36.19 11.16
CA ILE A 377 15.36 35.62 12.47
C ILE A 377 16.62 35.58 13.33
N SER A 378 17.72 35.05 12.81
CA SER A 378 19.01 34.99 13.52
C SER A 378 19.54 36.38 13.87
N LYS A 379 19.42 37.36 12.95
CA LYS A 379 19.78 38.76 13.22
C LYS A 379 18.92 39.37 14.33
N LYS A 380 17.62 39.09 14.35
CA LYS A 380 16.72 39.55 15.41
C LYS A 380 17.03 38.90 16.75
N ILE A 381 17.32 37.60 16.78
CA ILE A 381 17.73 36.88 17.99
C ILE A 381 19.02 37.50 18.54
N ASN A 382 20.05 37.67 17.70
CA ASN A 382 21.33 38.27 18.12
C ASN A 382 21.17 39.73 18.57
N GLN A 383 20.25 40.50 17.97
CA GLN A 383 19.93 41.85 18.45
C GLN A 383 19.25 41.84 19.82
N ILE A 384 18.32 40.90 20.04
CA ILE A 384 17.66 40.73 21.34
C ILE A 384 18.69 40.34 22.40
N GLU A 385 19.59 39.40 22.09
CA GLU A 385 20.69 38.98 22.99
C GLU A 385 21.66 40.13 23.31
N LYS A 386 22.08 40.93 22.31
CA LYS A 386 22.91 42.11 22.57
C LYS A 386 22.20 43.18 23.41
N THR A 387 20.89 43.35 23.18
CA THR A 387 20.08 44.32 23.94
C THR A 387 19.89 43.85 25.39
N SER A 388 19.72 42.54 25.62
CA SER A 388 19.63 41.98 26.97
C SER A 388 20.98 42.01 27.69
N GLU A 389 22.10 41.78 27.01
CA GLU A 389 23.45 41.95 27.56
C GLU A 389 23.75 43.40 27.94
N ASN A 390 23.42 44.37 27.08
CA ASN A 390 23.62 45.78 27.38
C ASN A 390 22.76 46.23 28.57
N LYS A 391 21.48 45.83 28.63
CA LYS A 391 20.63 46.08 29.80
C LYS A 391 21.18 45.45 31.07
N ARG A 392 21.82 44.28 30.98
CA ARG A 392 22.46 43.62 32.12
C ARG A 392 23.70 44.38 32.58
N LYS A 393 24.52 44.90 31.66
CA LYS A 393 25.68 45.76 31.97
C LYS A 393 25.26 47.09 32.60
N GLU A 394 24.27 47.78 32.02
CA GLU A 394 23.73 49.02 32.60
C GLU A 394 23.16 48.81 34.00
N ARG A 395 22.52 47.66 34.26
CA ARG A 395 22.04 47.31 35.58
C ARG A 395 23.17 47.09 36.58
N ILE A 396 24.24 46.38 36.19
CA ILE A 396 25.43 46.18 37.02
C ILE A 396 26.13 47.51 37.30
N GLU A 397 26.26 48.40 36.31
CA GLU A 397 26.85 49.73 36.51
C GLU A 397 26.02 50.61 37.44
N LYS A 398 24.69 50.56 37.35
CA LYS A 398 23.80 51.25 38.30
C LYS A 398 23.90 50.67 39.70
N GLU A 399 23.92 49.34 39.84
CA GLU A 399 24.07 48.66 41.13
C GLU A 399 25.43 49.00 41.76
N ASN A 400 26.52 49.03 40.98
CA ASN A 400 27.86 49.41 41.45
C ASN A 400 27.96 50.91 41.78
N SER A 401 27.33 51.79 41.00
CA SER A 401 27.28 53.23 41.30
C SER A 401 26.47 53.53 42.56
N GLN A 402 25.37 52.80 42.78
CA GLN A 402 24.58 52.91 43.99
C GLN A 402 25.37 52.40 45.20
N PHE A 403 25.99 51.22 45.08
CA PHE A 403 26.87 50.67 46.11
C PHE A 403 28.03 51.60 46.46
N GLY A 404 28.67 52.24 45.47
CA GLY A 404 29.72 53.23 45.70
C GLY A 404 29.23 54.49 46.43
N LYS A 405 28.01 54.95 46.15
CA LYS A 405 27.38 56.06 46.90
C LYS A 405 27.04 55.66 48.33
N ASP A 406 26.51 54.47 48.51
CA ASP A 406 26.16 53.93 49.84
C ASP A 406 27.43 53.75 50.70
N LEU A 407 28.53 53.27 50.10
CA LEU A 407 29.84 53.15 50.76
C LEU A 407 30.43 54.52 51.13
N PHE A 408 30.32 55.52 50.24
CA PHE A 408 30.82 56.87 50.49
C PHE A 408 30.05 57.58 51.61
N ASN A 409 28.74 57.33 51.72
CA ASN A 409 27.94 57.84 52.84
C ASN A 409 28.31 57.14 54.16
N LEU A 410 28.55 55.82 54.15
CA LEU A 410 29.02 55.07 55.32
C LEU A 410 30.38 55.56 55.85
N VAL A 411 31.29 55.99 54.97
CA VAL A 411 32.62 56.53 55.37
C VAL A 411 32.53 57.98 55.86
N LYS A 412 31.53 58.75 55.43
CA LYS A 412 31.28 60.11 55.94
C LYS A 412 30.64 60.13 57.34
N ASP A 413 29.93 59.07 57.69
CA ASP A 413 29.23 58.93 58.97
C ASP A 413 30.08 58.20 60.05
N SER A 414 31.36 57.93 59.75
CA SER A 414 32.40 57.40 60.65
C SER A 414 33.54 58.39 60.81
#